data_AF-A0A8S3E7C7-F1
#
_entry.id   AF-A0A8S3E7C7-F1
#
_cell.length_a   1.000
_cell.length_b   1.000
_cell.length_c   1.000
_cell.angle_alpha   90.00
_cell.angle_beta   90.00
_cell.angle_gamma   90.00
#
_symmetry.space_group_name_H-M   'P 1'
#
loop_
_entity.id
_entity.type
_entity.pdbx_description
1 polymer ?
#
loop_
_entity_poly.entity_id
_entity_poly.type
_entity_poly.pdbx_seq_one_letter_code
_entity_poly.pdbx_strand_id
1 'polypeptide(L)'
;TIFFLIFSYAYVPSIRVTPTTIQVQPLKLVKLHRVIREKKIDDPMSYALVEIRDEANKALYARDFRSLRKTFKQILTDGIQTNKIHYRYLHHSMSQVKEKQFWFLNTRYSLEDVLSWMGNFDNERVVAKHAARIAQCFTSTEPSIRILAEHVKYIPDIETPDKQYCFTDGVGTLSPRFCKMVQKELGRRFMPSVLQIRYGGCKGTVSVDPRLENQPQQLVIRESMRKFTSDHDQLEICKVSSPRALYLNRQAILLLSSRGIPDSHFLVLQNENHLWLVQSLLSSSIAFELLNDRVGSAYFNFRDIAKDINLVEEPFFLQLIVTSGHDCVSKFQQRAKIKTDKNKARNMFGIVDEFGVLEYGQVFIQYNHINDEKLDMTDKPSNVPPTILDNTKVVITKNPCYHPGDLRTFIAVDRKELRHLVDVVVFPQKGHRPHPNEISGSDLDGNSNENLN
;
A
#
# COMPACT_ATOMS: atom_id res chain seq x y z
N THR A 1 -8.37 -30.63 -2.51
CA THR A 1 -8.62 -29.73 -1.35
C THR A 1 -7.37 -28.95 -0.93
N ILE A 2 -6.47 -28.61 -1.87
CA ILE A 2 -5.23 -27.85 -1.61
C ILE A 2 -5.24 -26.61 -2.51
N PHE A 3 -6.14 -25.65 -2.27
CA PHE A 3 -6.18 -24.43 -3.09
C PHE A 3 -6.33 -23.12 -2.31
N PHE A 4 -6.64 -23.15 -1.02
CA PHE A 4 -6.69 -21.95 -0.18
C PHE A 4 -5.67 -22.05 0.96
N LEU A 5 -4.44 -21.63 0.67
CA LEU A 5 -3.47 -21.27 1.69
C LEU A 5 -3.86 -19.86 2.17
N ILE A 6 -4.68 -19.80 3.23
CA ILE A 6 -5.22 -18.55 3.83
C ILE A 6 -6.24 -17.89 2.88
N PHE A 7 -7.34 -17.31 3.39
CA PHE A 7 -8.47 -16.72 2.64
C PHE A 7 -8.12 -15.60 1.62
N SER A 8 -6.83 -15.33 1.40
CA SER A 8 -6.30 -14.18 0.68
C SER A 8 -5.43 -14.55 -0.52
N TYR A 9 -5.13 -15.83 -0.78
CA TYR A 9 -4.29 -16.25 -1.91
C TYR A 9 -4.91 -17.39 -2.72
N ALA A 10 -4.63 -17.43 -4.01
CA ALA A 10 -4.95 -18.56 -4.88
C ALA A 10 -3.88 -18.74 -5.97
N TYR A 11 -3.76 -19.97 -6.46
CA TYR A 11 -3.01 -20.25 -7.67
C TYR A 11 -3.88 -19.96 -8.89
N VAL A 12 -3.36 -19.17 -9.83
CA VAL A 12 -4.05 -18.84 -11.08
C VAL A 12 -3.19 -19.23 -12.30
N PRO A 13 -3.82 -19.57 -13.43
CA PRO A 13 -3.17 -19.64 -14.74
C PRO A 13 -2.30 -18.41 -15.01
N SER A 14 -1.06 -18.64 -15.42
CA SER A 14 -0.09 -17.62 -15.78
C SER A 14 0.30 -17.82 -17.23
N ILE A 15 0.20 -16.77 -18.04
CA ILE A 15 0.51 -16.81 -19.48
C ILE A 15 1.46 -15.67 -19.79
N ARG A 16 2.59 -15.98 -20.43
CA ARG A 16 3.47 -14.95 -20.98
C ARG A 16 3.18 -14.78 -22.46
N VAL A 17 2.98 -13.54 -22.87
CA VAL A 17 2.81 -13.15 -24.26
C VAL A 17 4.02 -12.35 -24.69
N THR A 18 4.66 -12.80 -25.76
CA THR A 18 5.71 -12.09 -26.47
C THR A 18 5.22 -11.67 -27.86
N PRO A 19 5.98 -10.87 -28.62
CA PRO A 19 5.58 -10.48 -29.96
C PRO A 19 5.31 -11.65 -30.90
N THR A 20 6.03 -12.77 -30.74
CA THR A 20 5.91 -13.93 -31.65
C THR A 20 5.38 -15.20 -30.97
N THR A 21 5.34 -15.27 -29.63
CA THR A 21 4.95 -16.49 -28.91
C THR A 21 3.96 -16.26 -27.78
N ILE A 22 3.16 -17.29 -27.49
CA ILE A 22 2.31 -17.39 -26.29
C ILE A 22 2.83 -18.58 -25.50
N GLN A 23 3.24 -18.34 -24.27
CA GLN A 23 3.90 -19.33 -23.41
C GLN A 23 3.04 -19.55 -22.15
N VAL A 24 2.49 -20.75 -21.99
CA VAL A 24 1.83 -21.15 -20.75
C VAL A 24 2.89 -21.38 -19.67
N GLN A 25 2.76 -20.71 -18.54
CA GLN A 25 3.70 -20.81 -17.42
C GLN A 25 3.11 -21.67 -16.29
N PRO A 26 3.94 -22.11 -15.32
CA PRO A 26 3.43 -22.68 -14.07
C PRO A 26 2.42 -21.75 -13.40
N LEU A 27 1.49 -22.34 -12.63
CA LEU A 27 0.50 -21.56 -11.89
C LEU A 27 1.18 -20.55 -10.97
N LYS A 28 0.67 -19.32 -10.96
CA LYS A 28 1.21 -18.25 -10.14
C LYS A 28 0.37 -18.08 -8.88
N LEU A 29 1.01 -18.09 -7.72
CA LEU A 29 0.37 -17.71 -6.47
C LEU A 29 0.15 -16.20 -6.47
N VAL A 30 -1.10 -15.77 -6.30
CA VAL A 30 -1.48 -14.35 -6.29
C VAL A 30 -2.28 -14.00 -5.05
N LYS A 31 -2.12 -12.77 -4.57
CA LYS A 31 -3.02 -12.21 -3.56
C LYS A 31 -4.34 -11.82 -4.23
N LEU A 32 -5.45 -12.32 -3.68
CA LEU A 32 -6.79 -12.10 -4.20
C LEU A 32 -7.19 -10.63 -4.13
N HIS A 33 -8.01 -10.23 -5.10
CA HIS A 33 -8.75 -8.96 -5.11
C HIS A 33 -10.24 -9.26 -5.23
N ARG A 34 -11.07 -8.22 -5.12
CA ARG A 34 -12.53 -8.31 -5.07
C ARG A 34 -13.11 -9.24 -6.14
N VAL A 35 -12.69 -9.03 -7.38
CA VAL A 35 -13.23 -9.75 -8.54
C VAL A 35 -12.93 -11.25 -8.50
N ILE A 36 -11.71 -11.67 -8.12
CA ILE A 36 -11.40 -13.12 -8.03
C ILE A 36 -12.12 -13.78 -6.86
N ARG A 37 -12.47 -13.02 -5.82
CA ARG A 37 -13.29 -13.51 -4.69
C ARG A 37 -14.78 -13.62 -5.00
N GLU A 38 -15.22 -13.18 -6.18
CA GLU A 38 -16.64 -13.18 -6.51
C GLU A 38 -17.17 -14.61 -6.65
N LYS A 39 -18.13 -14.97 -5.80
CA LYS A 39 -18.63 -16.34 -5.67
C LYS A 39 -19.32 -16.86 -6.93
N LYS A 40 -19.84 -15.98 -7.79
CA LYS A 40 -20.38 -16.38 -9.10
C LYS A 40 -19.30 -17.00 -10.02
N ILE A 41 -18.02 -16.72 -9.76
CA ILE A 41 -16.88 -17.26 -10.50
C ILE A 41 -15.99 -18.03 -9.50
N ASP A 42 -16.51 -19.15 -9.02
CA ASP A 42 -15.92 -19.95 -7.91
C ASP A 42 -14.71 -20.81 -8.32
N ASP A 43 -14.13 -20.55 -9.49
CA ASP A 43 -12.98 -21.31 -10.00
C ASP A 43 -11.85 -20.36 -10.41
N PRO A 44 -10.74 -20.30 -9.65
CA PRO A 44 -9.57 -19.51 -9.99
C PRO A 44 -8.99 -19.80 -11.38
N MET A 45 -9.23 -20.99 -11.93
CA MET A 45 -8.84 -21.35 -13.30
C MET A 45 -9.66 -20.61 -14.36
N SER A 46 -10.74 -19.94 -13.97
CA SER A 46 -11.50 -19.04 -14.84
C SER A 46 -10.76 -17.75 -15.15
N TYR A 47 -9.74 -17.42 -14.37
CA TYR A 47 -8.92 -16.23 -14.57
C TYR A 47 -7.55 -16.62 -15.10
N ALA A 48 -6.96 -15.77 -15.92
CA ALA A 48 -5.55 -15.90 -16.30
C ALA A 48 -4.84 -14.57 -16.08
N LEU A 49 -3.69 -14.62 -15.43
CA LEU A 49 -2.78 -13.49 -15.36
C LEU A 49 -1.85 -13.54 -16.57
N VAL A 50 -2.02 -12.57 -17.47
CA VAL A 50 -1.24 -12.45 -18.69
C VAL A 50 -0.15 -11.41 -18.50
N GLU A 51 1.10 -11.80 -18.72
CA GLU A 51 2.27 -10.91 -18.67
C GLU A 51 2.79 -10.66 -20.08
N ILE A 52 3.02 -9.39 -20.43
CA ILE A 52 3.56 -9.00 -21.73
C ILE A 52 5.05 -8.66 -21.60
N ARG A 53 5.89 -9.36 -22.38
CA ARG A 53 7.37 -9.23 -22.38
C ARG A 53 7.91 -9.31 -23.81
N ASP A 54 9.19 -9.00 -24.01
CA ASP A 54 9.90 -9.40 -25.22
C ASP A 54 10.35 -10.88 -25.16
N GLU A 55 10.96 -11.38 -26.24
CA GLU A 55 11.48 -12.76 -26.31
C GLU A 55 12.59 -13.04 -25.29
N ALA A 56 13.30 -12.00 -24.83
CA ALA A 56 14.34 -12.08 -23.80
C ALA A 56 13.78 -11.87 -22.38
N ASN A 57 12.45 -11.95 -22.21
CA ASN A 57 11.74 -11.75 -20.94
C ASN A 57 11.94 -10.36 -20.31
N LYS A 58 12.22 -9.34 -21.11
CA LYS A 58 12.33 -7.94 -20.67
C LYS A 58 10.98 -7.23 -20.80
N ALA A 59 10.82 -6.19 -19.98
CA ALA A 59 9.65 -5.33 -20.06
C ALA A 59 9.65 -4.51 -21.36
N LEU A 60 8.49 -4.48 -22.03
CA LEU A 60 8.27 -3.61 -23.17
C LEU A 60 7.93 -2.18 -22.72
N TYR A 61 8.45 -1.18 -23.44
CA TYR A 61 8.20 0.23 -23.19
C TYR A 61 7.40 0.87 -24.33
N ALA A 62 6.95 2.11 -24.14
CA ALA A 62 6.05 2.79 -25.08
C ALA A 62 6.53 2.80 -26.53
N ARG A 63 7.86 2.88 -26.75
CA ARG A 63 8.47 2.81 -28.08
C ARG A 63 8.23 1.47 -28.77
N ASP A 64 8.34 0.37 -28.01
CA ASP A 64 8.19 -1.00 -28.51
C ASP A 64 6.70 -1.31 -28.77
N PHE A 65 5.81 -0.78 -27.91
CA PHE A 65 4.37 -0.90 -28.11
C PHE A 65 3.87 -0.23 -29.39
N ARG A 66 4.57 0.79 -29.92
CA ARG A 66 4.15 1.48 -31.14
C ARG A 66 4.23 0.57 -32.37
N SER A 67 5.33 -0.17 -32.53
CA SER A 67 5.50 -1.13 -33.62
C SER A 67 4.64 -2.38 -33.44
N LEU A 68 4.40 -2.78 -32.18
CA LEU A 68 3.64 -3.99 -31.82
C LEU A 68 2.16 -3.74 -31.55
N ARG A 69 1.67 -2.52 -31.80
CA ARG A 69 0.31 -2.10 -31.44
C ARG A 69 -0.76 -3.00 -32.04
N LYS A 70 -0.59 -3.42 -33.31
CA LYS A 70 -1.55 -4.28 -34.00
C LYS A 70 -1.64 -5.65 -33.31
N THR A 71 -0.50 -6.28 -33.05
CA THR A 71 -0.41 -7.58 -32.37
C THR A 71 -1.05 -7.55 -31.00
N PHE A 72 -0.68 -6.59 -30.15
CA PHE A 72 -1.26 -6.52 -28.80
C PHE A 72 -2.72 -6.11 -28.81
N LYS A 73 -3.15 -5.27 -29.75
CA LYS A 73 -4.58 -4.94 -29.91
C LYS A 73 -5.38 -6.20 -30.26
N GLN A 74 -4.89 -7.05 -31.15
CA GLN A 74 -5.54 -8.33 -31.48
C GLN A 74 -5.61 -9.23 -30.24
N ILE A 75 -4.52 -9.41 -29.50
CA ILE A 75 -4.53 -10.25 -28.28
C ILE A 75 -5.51 -9.73 -27.22
N LEU A 76 -5.59 -8.40 -27.03
CA LEU A 76 -6.52 -7.80 -26.07
C LEU A 76 -7.99 -7.86 -26.55
N THR A 77 -8.23 -7.92 -27.86
CA THR A 77 -9.59 -7.94 -28.44
C THR A 77 -10.11 -9.36 -28.62
N ASP A 78 -9.31 -10.22 -29.26
CA ASP A 78 -9.66 -11.59 -29.61
C ASP A 78 -9.49 -12.54 -28.42
N GLY A 79 -8.62 -12.19 -27.48
CA GLY A 79 -8.27 -13.02 -26.33
C GLY A 79 -7.17 -14.05 -26.63
N ILE A 80 -7.00 -15.00 -25.72
CA ILE A 80 -5.97 -16.04 -25.79
C ILE A 80 -6.65 -17.41 -25.67
N GLN A 81 -6.50 -18.22 -26.72
CA GLN A 81 -6.94 -19.60 -26.71
C GLN A 81 -5.87 -20.50 -26.11
N THR A 82 -6.24 -21.27 -25.09
CA THR A 82 -5.46 -22.41 -24.58
C THR A 82 -6.19 -23.72 -24.93
N ASN A 83 -5.58 -24.89 -24.71
CA ASN A 83 -6.13 -26.18 -25.16
C ASN A 83 -7.59 -26.47 -24.74
N LYS A 84 -8.09 -25.86 -23.65
CA LYS A 84 -9.48 -26.07 -23.18
C LYS A 84 -10.25 -24.79 -22.87
N ILE A 85 -9.57 -23.63 -22.78
CA ILE A 85 -10.18 -22.39 -22.28
C ILE A 85 -9.78 -21.24 -23.18
N HIS A 86 -10.78 -20.46 -23.61
CA HIS A 86 -10.59 -19.17 -24.25
C HIS A 86 -10.72 -18.06 -23.22
N TYR A 87 -9.66 -17.28 -23.04
CA TYR A 87 -9.63 -16.16 -22.11
C TYR A 87 -9.71 -14.83 -22.87
N ARG A 88 -10.58 -13.90 -22.46
CA ARG A 88 -10.64 -12.53 -22.98
C ARG A 88 -10.17 -11.53 -21.94
N TYR A 89 -9.65 -10.40 -22.41
CA TYR A 89 -9.18 -9.34 -21.53
C TYR A 89 -10.30 -8.87 -20.60
N LEU A 90 -10.02 -8.84 -19.30
CA LEU A 90 -10.94 -8.39 -18.27
C LEU A 90 -10.57 -6.99 -17.82
N HIS A 91 -9.45 -6.85 -17.10
CA HIS A 91 -8.91 -5.55 -16.68
C HIS A 91 -7.51 -5.69 -16.07
N HIS A 92 -7.06 -4.67 -15.34
CA HIS A 92 -5.82 -4.63 -14.57
C HIS A 92 -5.94 -3.64 -13.40
N SER A 93 -5.03 -3.72 -12.44
CA SER A 93 -4.75 -2.65 -11.48
C SER A 93 -3.63 -1.72 -11.98
N MET A 94 -3.49 -0.54 -11.39
CA MET A 94 -2.45 0.42 -11.79
C MET A 94 -1.02 -0.09 -11.55
N SER A 95 -0.79 -0.92 -10.53
CA SER A 95 0.51 -1.56 -10.31
C SER A 95 0.81 -2.60 -11.39
N GLN A 96 -0.20 -3.37 -11.81
CA GLN A 96 -0.05 -4.39 -12.85
C GLN A 96 0.31 -3.78 -14.21
N VAL A 97 -0.24 -2.62 -14.58
CA VAL A 97 0.17 -1.91 -15.82
C VAL A 97 1.66 -1.56 -15.83
N LYS A 98 2.21 -1.18 -14.67
CA LYS A 98 3.65 -0.91 -14.54
C LYS A 98 4.46 -2.17 -14.77
N GLU A 99 3.98 -3.30 -14.26
CA GLU A 99 4.60 -4.62 -14.43
C GLU A 99 4.32 -5.28 -15.79
N LYS A 100 3.44 -4.71 -16.62
CA LYS A 100 2.94 -5.28 -17.89
C LYS A 100 2.11 -6.55 -17.69
N GLN A 101 1.32 -6.59 -16.63
CA GLN A 101 0.43 -7.69 -16.28
C GLN A 101 -1.03 -7.27 -16.43
N PHE A 102 -1.88 -8.21 -16.85
CA PHE A 102 -3.29 -7.99 -17.14
C PHE A 102 -4.10 -9.23 -16.77
N TRP A 103 -5.31 -9.03 -16.27
CA TRP A 103 -6.25 -10.11 -16.00
C TRP A 103 -7.11 -10.40 -17.23
N PHE A 104 -7.25 -11.68 -17.52
CA PHE A 104 -8.16 -12.20 -18.51
C PHE A 104 -9.16 -13.15 -17.83
N LEU A 105 -10.37 -13.23 -18.37
CA LEU A 105 -11.47 -14.04 -17.88
C LEU A 105 -11.89 -15.06 -18.95
N ASN A 106 -12.21 -16.27 -18.52
CA ASN A 106 -12.77 -17.32 -19.34
C ASN A 106 -14.10 -16.85 -19.98
N THR A 107 -14.19 -16.98 -21.30
CA THR A 107 -15.35 -16.57 -22.11
C THR A 107 -16.66 -17.28 -21.79
N ARG A 108 -16.64 -18.35 -20.98
CA ARG A 108 -17.86 -18.94 -20.43
C ARG A 108 -18.65 -17.97 -19.54
N TYR A 109 -18.01 -16.92 -19.03
CA TYR A 109 -18.63 -15.86 -18.26
C TYR A 109 -18.80 -14.60 -19.08
N SER A 110 -19.94 -13.92 -18.90
CA SER A 110 -20.19 -12.61 -19.50
C SER A 110 -19.30 -11.54 -18.84
N LEU A 111 -18.51 -10.85 -19.66
CA LEU A 111 -17.73 -9.69 -19.19
C LEU A 111 -18.64 -8.55 -18.72
N GLU A 112 -19.79 -8.38 -19.36
CA GLU A 112 -20.78 -7.34 -19.04
C GLU A 112 -21.37 -7.57 -17.65
N ASP A 113 -21.71 -8.82 -17.32
CA ASP A 113 -22.25 -9.18 -15.99
C ASP A 113 -21.22 -8.92 -14.89
N VAL A 114 -19.95 -9.26 -15.16
CA VAL A 114 -18.85 -9.05 -14.21
C VAL A 114 -18.60 -7.56 -14.01
N LEU A 115 -18.59 -6.75 -15.07
CA LEU A 115 -18.43 -5.30 -14.97
C LEU A 115 -19.62 -4.64 -14.27
N SER A 116 -20.85 -5.04 -14.60
CA SER A 116 -22.06 -4.55 -13.94
C SER A 116 -22.10 -4.88 -12.45
N TRP A 117 -21.57 -6.04 -12.06
CA TRP A 117 -21.44 -6.41 -10.65
C TRP A 117 -20.42 -5.54 -9.90
N MET A 118 -19.34 -5.09 -10.56
CA MET A 118 -18.35 -4.23 -9.91
C MET A 118 -18.94 -2.89 -9.47
N GLY A 119 -19.83 -2.32 -10.28
CA GLY A 119 -20.53 -1.07 -10.01
C GLY A 119 -20.99 -0.38 -11.30
N ASN A 120 -21.56 0.81 -11.15
CA ASN A 120 -21.93 1.67 -12.27
C ASN A 120 -20.80 2.67 -12.56
N PHE A 121 -20.32 2.68 -13.80
CA PHE A 121 -19.24 3.55 -14.28
C PHE A 121 -19.70 4.59 -15.31
N ASP A 122 -21.01 4.65 -15.62
CA ASP A 122 -21.59 5.43 -16.74
C ASP A 122 -21.35 6.93 -16.60
N ASN A 123 -21.16 7.40 -15.36
CA ASN A 123 -20.92 8.82 -15.07
C ASN A 123 -19.50 9.30 -15.40
N GLU A 124 -18.53 8.40 -15.62
CA GLU A 124 -17.13 8.76 -15.88
C GLU A 124 -16.82 8.79 -17.39
N ARG A 125 -16.89 9.98 -17.98
CA ARG A 125 -16.67 10.17 -19.43
C ARG A 125 -15.20 10.15 -19.84
N VAL A 126 -14.27 10.37 -18.92
CA VAL A 126 -12.84 10.39 -19.24
C VAL A 126 -12.33 8.96 -19.24
N VAL A 127 -12.00 8.43 -20.42
CA VAL A 127 -11.54 7.03 -20.63
C VAL A 127 -10.47 6.59 -19.61
N ALA A 128 -9.47 7.45 -19.37
CA ALA A 128 -8.40 7.15 -18.42
C ALA A 128 -8.91 7.03 -16.97
N LYS A 129 -9.84 7.91 -16.56
CA LYS A 129 -10.46 7.84 -15.24
C LYS A 129 -11.41 6.65 -15.15
N HIS A 130 -12.17 6.35 -16.20
CA HIS A 130 -13.08 5.20 -16.27
C HIS A 130 -12.31 3.89 -16.06
N ALA A 131 -11.22 3.67 -16.79
CA ALA A 131 -10.33 2.54 -16.58
C ALA A 131 -9.76 2.53 -15.15
N ALA A 132 -9.34 3.68 -14.62
CA ALA A 132 -8.88 3.78 -13.24
C ALA A 132 -9.97 3.45 -12.21
N ARG A 133 -11.26 3.70 -12.50
CA ARG A 133 -12.38 3.36 -11.62
C ARG A 133 -12.56 1.85 -11.51
N ILE A 134 -12.60 1.17 -12.65
CA ILE A 134 -12.67 -0.30 -12.72
C ILE A 134 -11.44 -0.93 -12.06
N ALA A 135 -10.24 -0.38 -12.30
CA ALA A 135 -8.98 -0.86 -11.74
C ALA A 135 -8.96 -0.91 -10.20
N GLN A 136 -9.81 -0.14 -9.52
CA GLN A 136 -9.91 -0.19 -8.06
C GLN A 136 -10.37 -1.57 -7.55
N CYS A 137 -11.24 -2.27 -8.29
CA CYS A 137 -11.72 -3.63 -7.98
C CYS A 137 -10.62 -4.70 -8.12
N PHE A 138 -9.52 -4.36 -8.80
CA PHE A 138 -8.35 -5.24 -9.02
C PHE A 138 -7.21 -4.96 -8.06
N THR A 139 -7.40 -4.04 -7.10
CA THR A 139 -6.42 -3.83 -6.03
C THR A 139 -6.42 -5.07 -5.13
N SER A 140 -5.26 -5.67 -4.91
CA SER A 140 -5.13 -6.77 -3.94
C SER A 140 -5.46 -6.25 -2.53
N THR A 141 -6.46 -6.84 -1.90
CA THR A 141 -7.00 -6.43 -0.60
C THR A 141 -7.35 -7.64 0.24
N GLU A 142 -7.42 -7.46 1.54
CA GLU A 142 -7.93 -8.48 2.47
C GLU A 142 -9.39 -8.14 2.80
N PRO A 143 -10.35 -9.05 2.53
CA PRO A 143 -11.72 -8.85 2.98
C PRO A 143 -11.75 -8.83 4.51
N SER A 144 -12.53 -7.92 5.08
CA SER A 144 -12.77 -7.86 6.53
C SER A 144 -14.25 -8.10 6.84
N ILE A 145 -14.96 -7.07 7.30
CA ILE A 145 -16.36 -7.18 7.70
C ILE A 145 -17.31 -6.71 6.59
N ARG A 146 -18.56 -7.15 6.65
CA ARG A 146 -19.64 -6.53 5.86
C ARG A 146 -20.24 -5.37 6.63
N ILE A 147 -20.46 -4.26 5.93
CA ILE A 147 -21.07 -3.05 6.47
C ILE A 147 -22.28 -2.71 5.61
N LEU A 148 -23.46 -2.83 6.19
CA LEU A 148 -24.71 -2.47 5.53
C LEU A 148 -24.80 -0.94 5.36
N ALA A 149 -25.48 -0.51 4.29
CA ALA A 149 -25.60 0.91 3.95
C ALA A 149 -26.19 1.79 5.08
N GLU A 150 -27.05 1.23 5.94
CA GLU A 150 -27.64 1.92 7.10
C GLU A 150 -26.60 2.36 8.14
N HIS A 151 -25.45 1.67 8.21
CA HIS A 151 -24.34 2.00 9.11
C HIS A 151 -23.35 2.97 8.48
N VAL A 152 -23.57 3.38 7.22
CA VAL A 152 -22.68 4.27 6.47
C VAL A 152 -23.30 5.65 6.37
N LYS A 153 -22.52 6.68 6.73
CA LYS A 153 -22.87 8.09 6.53
C LYS A 153 -22.00 8.68 5.44
N TYR A 154 -22.63 9.31 4.45
CA TYR A 154 -21.92 10.17 3.50
C TYR A 154 -21.99 11.62 3.99
N ILE A 155 -20.85 12.31 4.00
CA ILE A 155 -20.75 13.71 4.42
C ILE A 155 -19.92 14.52 3.42
N PRO A 156 -20.16 15.84 3.28
CA PRO A 156 -19.38 16.68 2.37
C PRO A 156 -17.93 16.81 2.84
N ASP A 157 -17.05 17.14 1.91
CA ASP A 157 -15.66 17.49 2.20
C ASP A 157 -15.51 18.83 2.93
N ILE A 158 -14.41 19.00 3.65
CA ILE A 158 -14.03 20.27 4.27
C ILE A 158 -13.14 21.01 3.27
N GLU A 159 -13.65 22.12 2.75
CA GLU A 159 -13.02 22.89 1.69
C GLU A 159 -12.71 24.31 2.14
N THR A 160 -11.83 24.99 1.40
CA THR A 160 -11.67 26.44 1.52
C THR A 160 -12.96 27.16 1.09
N PRO A 161 -13.24 28.39 1.57
CA PRO A 161 -14.45 29.12 1.20
C PRO A 161 -14.64 29.33 -0.32
N ASP A 162 -13.54 29.44 -1.06
CA ASP A 162 -13.51 29.56 -2.52
C ASP A 162 -13.58 28.21 -3.27
N LYS A 163 -13.64 27.09 -2.54
CA LYS A 163 -13.61 25.71 -3.04
C LYS A 163 -12.38 25.38 -3.90
N GLN A 164 -11.30 26.14 -3.75
CA GLN A 164 -10.07 25.86 -4.48
C GLN A 164 -9.35 24.62 -3.93
N TYR A 165 -9.47 24.37 -2.62
CA TYR A 165 -8.78 23.28 -1.97
C TYR A 165 -9.69 22.48 -1.03
N CYS A 166 -9.46 21.16 -0.98
CA CYS A 166 -10.11 20.22 -0.09
C CYS A 166 -9.12 19.70 0.96
N PHE A 167 -9.44 19.87 2.25
CA PHE A 167 -8.62 19.39 3.38
C PHE A 167 -8.84 17.91 3.68
N THR A 168 -9.98 17.35 3.27
CA THR A 168 -10.39 15.98 3.59
C THR A 168 -10.35 15.04 2.39
N ASP A 169 -9.56 15.37 1.36
CA ASP A 169 -9.57 14.57 0.13
C ASP A 169 -9.07 13.14 0.37
N GLY A 170 -10.01 12.20 0.32
CA GLY A 170 -9.75 10.77 0.45
C GLY A 170 -9.70 10.27 1.90
N VAL A 171 -10.16 11.05 2.88
CA VAL A 171 -10.22 10.62 4.29
C VAL A 171 -11.66 10.49 4.79
N GLY A 172 -11.88 9.57 5.72
CA GLY A 172 -13.13 9.45 6.46
C GLY A 172 -12.85 8.95 7.87
N THR A 173 -13.89 8.52 8.58
CA THR A 173 -13.76 8.00 9.93
C THR A 173 -14.55 6.72 10.13
N LEU A 174 -14.17 5.92 11.13
CA LEU A 174 -14.94 4.77 11.56
C LEU A 174 -14.99 4.67 13.08
N SER A 175 -15.99 3.98 13.61
CA SER A 175 -16.12 3.75 15.04
C SER A 175 -15.04 2.81 15.58
N PRO A 176 -14.66 2.95 16.87
CA PRO A 176 -13.80 1.99 17.53
C PRO A 176 -14.35 0.55 17.46
N ARG A 177 -15.67 0.37 17.63
CA ARG A 177 -16.35 -0.92 17.45
C ARG A 177 -16.08 -1.57 16.10
N PHE A 178 -16.28 -0.87 14.99
CA PHE A 178 -16.02 -1.43 13.66
C PHE A 178 -14.54 -1.72 13.44
N CYS A 179 -13.66 -0.83 13.90
CA CYS A 179 -12.22 -1.06 13.81
C CYS A 179 -11.80 -2.31 14.59
N LYS A 180 -12.38 -2.55 15.77
CA LYS A 180 -12.14 -3.76 16.57
C LYS A 180 -12.64 -5.03 15.87
N MET A 181 -13.77 -4.96 15.16
CA MET A 181 -14.25 -6.09 14.36
C MET A 181 -13.30 -6.38 13.18
N VAL A 182 -12.83 -5.36 12.48
CA VAL A 182 -11.81 -5.49 11.42
C VAL A 182 -10.51 -6.08 11.99
N GLN A 183 -10.05 -5.60 13.14
CA GLN A 183 -8.85 -6.11 13.81
C GLN A 183 -8.96 -7.62 14.09
N LYS A 184 -10.11 -8.07 14.61
CA LYS A 184 -10.38 -9.49 14.87
C LYS A 184 -10.37 -10.32 13.58
N GLU A 185 -11.03 -9.83 12.54
CA GLU A 185 -11.13 -10.52 11.24
C GLU A 185 -9.77 -10.67 10.56
N LEU A 186 -8.94 -9.63 10.64
CA LEU A 186 -7.56 -9.66 10.13
C LEU A 186 -6.59 -10.45 11.03
N GLY A 187 -7.06 -11.01 12.15
CA GLY A 187 -6.21 -11.73 13.11
C GLY A 187 -5.11 -10.87 13.74
N ARG A 188 -5.28 -9.55 13.77
CA ARG A 188 -4.30 -8.61 14.33
C ARG A 188 -4.43 -8.57 15.84
N ARG A 189 -3.33 -8.37 16.56
CA ARG A 189 -3.39 -8.26 18.03
C ARG A 189 -3.75 -6.86 18.50
N PHE A 190 -3.34 -5.84 17.74
CA PHE A 190 -3.63 -4.44 18.06
C PHE A 190 -4.61 -3.83 17.09
N MET A 191 -5.43 -2.97 17.66
CA MET A 191 -6.34 -2.12 16.91
C MET A 191 -5.53 -1.04 16.19
N PRO A 192 -5.59 -0.96 14.86
CA PRO A 192 -4.95 0.11 14.11
C PRO A 192 -5.71 1.42 14.30
N SER A 193 -5.00 2.55 14.23
CA SER A 193 -5.62 3.88 14.26
C SER A 193 -6.20 4.28 12.92
N VAL A 194 -5.63 3.80 11.81
CA VAL A 194 -6.07 4.09 10.44
C VAL A 194 -6.12 2.84 9.60
N LEU A 195 -7.14 2.75 8.75
CA LEU A 195 -7.29 1.72 7.73
C LEU A 195 -7.29 2.39 6.36
N GLN A 196 -6.50 1.87 5.43
CA GLN A 196 -6.69 2.16 4.01
C GLN A 196 -7.69 1.15 3.43
N ILE A 197 -8.79 1.65 2.87
CA ILE A 197 -9.95 0.83 2.55
C ILE A 197 -10.35 0.88 1.06
N ARG A 198 -11.10 -0.14 0.67
CA ARG A 198 -12.06 -0.13 -0.44
C ARG A 198 -13.41 -0.58 0.12
N TYR A 199 -14.47 0.14 -0.21
CA TYR A 199 -15.84 -0.17 0.20
C TYR A 199 -16.79 0.30 -0.89
N GLY A 200 -17.58 -0.60 -1.50
CA GLY A 200 -18.34 -0.26 -2.70
C GLY A 200 -17.45 0.36 -3.78
N GLY A 201 -17.84 1.52 -4.30
CA GLY A 201 -17.03 2.35 -5.19
C GLY A 201 -16.20 3.44 -4.50
N CYS A 202 -16.04 3.33 -3.17
CA CYS A 202 -15.28 4.26 -2.35
C CYS A 202 -13.84 3.78 -2.10
N LYS A 203 -12.90 4.74 -2.10
CA LYS A 203 -11.48 4.54 -1.84
C LYS A 203 -10.95 5.67 -0.97
N GLY A 204 -10.15 5.31 0.02
CA GLY A 204 -9.44 6.29 0.85
C GLY A 204 -8.86 5.68 2.12
N THR A 205 -8.54 6.54 3.07
CA THR A 205 -8.18 6.17 4.44
C THR A 205 -9.32 6.50 5.40
N VAL A 206 -9.46 5.73 6.47
CA VAL A 206 -10.42 6.00 7.54
C VAL A 206 -9.71 5.90 8.89
N SER A 207 -9.84 6.94 9.71
CA SER A 207 -9.30 6.97 11.07
C SER A 207 -10.36 6.62 12.11
N VAL A 208 -9.94 6.00 13.20
CA VAL A 208 -10.82 5.73 14.33
C VAL A 208 -11.29 7.05 14.93
N ASP A 209 -12.60 7.24 15.06
CA ASP A 209 -13.20 8.40 15.74
C ASP A 209 -14.02 7.94 16.96
N PRO A 210 -13.51 8.18 18.19
CA PRO A 210 -14.20 7.79 19.42
C PRO A 210 -15.63 8.36 19.56
N ARG A 211 -15.95 9.48 18.90
CA ARG A 211 -17.29 10.10 18.96
C ARG A 211 -18.36 9.23 18.29
N LEU A 212 -17.97 8.26 17.47
CA LEU A 212 -18.87 7.37 16.74
C LEU A 212 -19.30 6.13 17.53
N GLU A 213 -18.69 5.79 18.67
CA GLU A 213 -18.91 4.49 19.36
C GLU A 213 -20.40 4.19 19.64
N ASN A 214 -21.20 5.22 19.91
CA ASN A 214 -22.62 5.10 20.25
C ASN A 214 -23.57 5.66 19.18
N GLN A 215 -23.08 5.88 17.96
CA GLN A 215 -23.87 6.40 16.85
C GLN A 215 -24.49 5.28 16.00
N PRO A 216 -25.63 5.48 15.33
CA PRO A 216 -26.14 4.49 14.39
C PRO A 216 -25.22 4.33 13.17
N GLN A 217 -24.67 5.44 12.66
CA GLN A 217 -23.67 5.40 11.61
C GLN A 217 -22.27 5.19 12.21
N GLN A 218 -21.61 4.15 11.72
CA GLN A 218 -20.35 3.63 12.26
C GLN A 218 -19.19 3.77 11.26
N LEU A 219 -19.49 3.99 9.98
CA LEU A 219 -18.52 4.33 8.93
C LEU A 219 -18.95 5.65 8.29
N VAL A 220 -18.04 6.62 8.24
CA VAL A 220 -18.28 7.94 7.68
C VAL A 220 -17.37 8.13 6.47
N ILE A 221 -17.98 8.37 5.31
CA ILE A 221 -17.31 8.49 4.01
C ILE A 221 -17.50 9.91 3.49
N ARG A 222 -16.41 10.56 3.08
CA ARG A 222 -16.47 11.87 2.40
C ARG A 222 -16.83 11.72 0.93
N GLU A 223 -17.43 12.75 0.34
CA GLU A 223 -17.81 12.75 -1.08
C GLU A 223 -16.62 12.45 -2.01
N SER A 224 -15.44 13.03 -1.73
CA SER A 224 -14.26 12.81 -2.55
C SER A 224 -13.81 11.34 -2.57
N MET A 225 -14.13 10.55 -1.54
CA MET A 225 -13.80 9.12 -1.50
C MET A 225 -14.64 8.30 -2.49
N ARG A 226 -15.86 8.74 -2.84
CA ARG A 226 -16.78 8.01 -3.71
C ARG A 226 -16.40 8.20 -5.17
N LYS A 227 -15.72 7.21 -5.74
CA LYS A 227 -15.21 7.28 -7.12
C LYS A 227 -16.19 6.77 -8.17
N PHE A 228 -17.12 5.90 -7.78
CA PHE A 228 -18.24 5.38 -8.57
C PHE A 228 -19.31 4.80 -7.62
N THR A 229 -20.50 4.45 -8.13
CA THR A 229 -21.59 3.87 -7.31
C THR A 229 -21.58 2.34 -7.41
N SER A 230 -21.79 1.66 -6.28
CA SER A 230 -21.78 0.21 -6.19
C SER A 230 -22.49 -0.23 -4.90
N ASP A 231 -23.26 -1.32 -4.97
CA ASP A 231 -23.98 -1.89 -3.82
C ASP A 231 -23.12 -2.88 -3.02
N HIS A 232 -21.84 -3.02 -3.35
CA HIS A 232 -20.93 -3.96 -2.71
C HIS A 232 -20.62 -3.54 -1.26
N ASP A 233 -21.09 -4.33 -0.30
CA ASP A 233 -21.11 -4.04 1.14
C ASP A 233 -19.92 -4.61 1.95
N GLN A 234 -19.03 -5.35 1.30
CA GLN A 234 -17.85 -5.91 1.95
C GLN A 234 -16.75 -4.84 2.05
N LEU A 235 -16.29 -4.57 3.29
CA LEU A 235 -15.14 -3.73 3.57
C LEU A 235 -13.85 -4.49 3.29
N GLU A 236 -12.98 -3.90 2.49
CA GLU A 236 -11.72 -4.50 2.06
C GLU A 236 -10.55 -3.62 2.49
N ILE A 237 -9.57 -4.24 3.14
CA ILE A 237 -8.42 -3.55 3.72
C ILE A 237 -7.23 -3.68 2.79
N CYS A 238 -6.68 -2.53 2.37
CA CYS A 238 -5.44 -2.46 1.59
C CYS A 238 -4.23 -2.53 2.53
N LYS A 239 -4.26 -1.70 3.57
CA LYS A 239 -3.19 -1.50 4.56
C LYS A 239 -3.79 -0.95 5.86
N VAL A 240 -3.05 -1.07 6.96
CA VAL A 240 -3.41 -0.54 8.28
C VAL A 240 -2.27 0.30 8.84
N SER A 241 -2.51 1.27 9.74
CA SER A 241 -1.41 1.99 10.38
C SER A 241 -0.51 1.04 11.16
N SER A 242 0.80 1.25 11.06
CA SER A 242 1.81 0.40 11.68
C SER A 242 3.15 1.14 11.70
N PRO A 243 4.07 0.82 12.61
CA PRO A 243 5.44 1.32 12.57
C PRO A 243 6.12 0.89 11.27
N ARG A 244 6.60 1.85 10.46
CA ARG A 244 7.33 1.56 9.23
C ARG A 244 8.60 2.39 9.18
N ALA A 245 9.72 1.70 8.97
CA ALA A 245 10.99 2.35 8.75
C ALA A 245 10.96 3.17 7.46
N LEU A 246 11.58 4.36 7.52
CA LEU A 246 11.85 5.15 6.34
C LEU A 246 13.16 4.71 5.67
N TYR A 247 13.19 4.83 4.35
CA TYR A 247 14.42 4.79 3.58
C TYR A 247 14.52 6.09 2.77
N LEU A 248 15.68 6.74 2.85
CA LEU A 248 16.00 7.81 1.92
C LEU A 248 16.11 7.25 0.50
N ASN A 249 15.85 8.09 -0.48
CA ASN A 249 16.06 7.81 -1.89
C ASN A 249 16.82 8.96 -2.54
N ARG A 250 17.22 8.79 -3.80
CA ARG A 250 17.94 9.82 -4.56
C ARG A 250 17.23 11.18 -4.53
N GLN A 251 15.91 11.22 -4.70
CA GLN A 251 15.16 12.47 -4.73
C GLN A 251 15.22 13.22 -3.40
N ALA A 252 14.93 12.53 -2.29
CA ALA A 252 14.95 13.11 -0.96
C ALA A 252 16.36 13.60 -0.58
N ILE A 253 17.40 12.81 -0.89
CA ILE A 253 18.81 13.20 -0.65
C ILE A 253 19.14 14.48 -1.42
N LEU A 254 18.81 14.56 -2.72
CA LEU A 254 19.09 15.73 -3.53
C LEU A 254 18.40 16.99 -2.98
N LEU A 255 17.14 16.88 -2.57
CA LEU A 255 16.42 18.02 -2.02
C LEU A 255 16.95 18.45 -0.66
N LEU A 256 17.30 17.51 0.24
CA LEU A 256 17.92 17.82 1.52
C LEU A 256 19.30 18.47 1.34
N SER A 257 20.13 17.93 0.44
CA SER A 257 21.43 18.51 0.08
C SER A 257 21.30 19.92 -0.48
N SER A 258 20.34 20.15 -1.39
CA SER A 258 20.05 21.49 -1.95
C SER A 258 19.58 22.51 -0.89
N ARG A 259 19.12 22.03 0.27
CA ARG A 259 18.70 22.84 1.42
C ARG A 259 19.82 23.02 2.46
N GLY A 260 21.05 22.63 2.12
CA GLY A 260 22.24 22.88 2.93
C GLY A 260 22.56 21.77 3.93
N ILE A 261 21.89 20.61 3.87
CA ILE A 261 22.29 19.44 4.68
C ILE A 261 23.59 18.87 4.09
N PRO A 262 24.70 18.81 4.85
CA PRO A 262 25.98 18.32 4.32
C PRO A 262 25.91 16.86 3.91
N ASP A 263 26.45 16.56 2.73
CA ASP A 263 26.42 15.21 2.14
C ASP A 263 27.11 14.14 3.01
N SER A 264 28.03 14.56 3.88
CA SER A 264 28.69 13.70 4.87
C SER A 264 27.69 12.95 5.76
N HIS A 265 26.53 13.54 6.07
CA HIS A 265 25.50 12.86 6.85
C HIS A 265 24.91 11.66 6.10
N PHE A 266 24.70 11.78 4.79
CA PHE A 266 24.20 10.66 3.98
C PHE A 266 25.25 9.56 3.81
N LEU A 267 26.52 9.95 3.71
CA LEU A 267 27.64 9.00 3.64
C LEU A 267 27.81 8.22 4.95
N VAL A 268 27.64 8.87 6.11
CA VAL A 268 27.63 8.19 7.41
C VAL A 268 26.49 7.17 7.47
N LEU A 269 25.26 7.57 7.14
CA LEU A 269 24.11 6.65 7.10
C LEU A 269 24.35 5.47 6.15
N GLN A 270 24.94 5.72 4.97
CA GLN A 270 25.30 4.68 4.03
C GLN A 270 26.33 3.70 4.62
N ASN A 271 27.36 4.20 5.29
CA ASN A 271 28.38 3.35 5.93
C ASN A 271 27.80 2.51 7.06
N GLU A 272 26.91 3.07 7.90
CA GLU A 272 26.19 2.31 8.93
C GLU A 272 25.36 1.17 8.31
N ASN A 273 24.71 1.43 7.19
CA ASN A 273 23.95 0.43 6.44
C ASN A 273 24.86 -0.69 5.89
N HIS A 274 26.05 -0.35 5.38
CA HIS A 274 27.03 -1.35 4.94
C HIS A 274 27.53 -2.20 6.10
N LEU A 275 27.86 -1.58 7.24
CA LEU A 275 28.28 -2.28 8.45
C LEU A 275 27.20 -3.23 8.94
N TRP A 276 25.93 -2.81 8.95
CA TRP A 276 24.80 -3.67 9.30
C TRP A 276 24.69 -4.89 8.38
N LEU A 277 24.92 -4.74 7.07
CA LEU A 277 24.95 -5.88 6.14
C LEU A 277 26.11 -6.85 6.44
N VAL A 278 27.30 -6.33 6.71
CA VAL A 278 28.46 -7.18 7.09
C VAL A 278 28.18 -7.91 8.41
N GLN A 279 27.63 -7.22 9.40
CA GLN A 279 27.25 -7.81 10.68
C GLN A 279 26.16 -8.88 10.54
N SER A 280 25.27 -8.78 9.53
CA SER A 280 24.26 -9.81 9.26
C SER A 280 24.86 -11.17 8.86
N LEU A 281 26.11 -11.19 8.39
CA LEU A 281 26.84 -12.44 8.10
C LEU A 281 27.48 -13.06 9.34
N LEU A 282 27.56 -12.31 10.43
CA LEU A 282 28.27 -12.70 11.66
C LEU A 282 27.33 -12.92 12.85
N SER A 283 26.14 -12.32 12.81
CA SER A 283 25.17 -12.35 13.90
C SER A 283 23.83 -12.88 13.44
N SER A 284 23.38 -13.98 14.06
CA SER A 284 22.07 -14.60 13.79
C SER A 284 20.90 -13.64 14.04
N SER A 285 20.99 -12.72 15.02
CA SER A 285 19.92 -11.74 15.28
C SER A 285 19.80 -10.71 14.16
N ILE A 286 20.92 -10.24 13.63
CA ILE A 286 20.96 -9.27 12.52
C ILE A 286 20.59 -9.95 11.20
N ALA A 287 21.03 -11.19 11.00
CA ALA A 287 20.59 -12.05 9.91
C ALA A 287 19.08 -12.21 9.89
N PHE A 288 18.48 -12.51 11.05
CA PHE A 288 17.04 -12.60 11.21
C PHE A 288 16.33 -11.30 10.81
N GLU A 289 16.81 -10.15 11.26
CA GLU A 289 16.25 -8.84 10.86
C GLU A 289 16.30 -8.63 9.34
N LEU A 290 17.45 -8.91 8.72
CA LEU A 290 17.62 -8.78 7.27
C LEU A 290 16.66 -9.71 6.53
N LEU A 291 16.63 -10.99 6.86
CA LEU A 291 15.78 -11.97 6.18
C LEU A 291 14.30 -11.65 6.34
N ASN A 292 13.88 -11.23 7.54
CA ASN A 292 12.51 -10.83 7.80
C ASN A 292 12.12 -9.56 7.02
N ASP A 293 13.02 -8.58 6.84
CA ASP A 293 12.78 -7.41 5.98
C ASP A 293 12.73 -7.77 4.48
N ARG A 294 13.60 -8.68 4.02
CA ARG A 294 13.82 -8.92 2.58
C ARG A 294 12.95 -10.01 1.98
N VAL A 295 12.78 -11.11 2.70
CA VAL A 295 12.06 -12.30 2.24
C VAL A 295 10.63 -12.27 2.78
N GLY A 296 10.46 -11.77 4.01
CA GLY A 296 9.16 -11.64 4.67
C GLY A 296 8.65 -12.96 5.25
N SER A 297 7.67 -12.84 6.16
CA SER A 297 7.09 -13.97 6.89
C SER A 297 6.11 -14.84 6.09
N ALA A 298 5.78 -14.42 4.85
CA ALA A 298 4.82 -15.13 4.00
C ALA A 298 5.36 -16.48 3.49
N TYR A 299 6.69 -16.62 3.40
CA TYR A 299 7.36 -17.82 2.89
C TYR A 299 8.03 -18.62 4.02
N PHE A 300 8.64 -17.93 4.97
CA PHE A 300 9.36 -18.54 6.08
C PHE A 300 8.96 -17.90 7.40
N ASN A 301 8.66 -18.72 8.40
CA ASN A 301 8.57 -18.26 9.77
C ASN A 301 9.98 -18.23 10.38
N PHE A 302 10.78 -17.22 10.00
CA PHE A 302 12.16 -17.08 10.47
C PHE A 302 12.28 -17.03 11.99
N ARG A 303 11.21 -16.65 12.69
CA ARG A 303 11.19 -16.60 14.15
C ARG A 303 11.33 -18.00 14.73
N ASP A 304 10.52 -18.93 14.26
CA ASP A 304 10.55 -20.29 14.78
C ASP A 304 11.81 -21.00 14.32
N ILE A 305 12.25 -20.76 13.08
CA ILE A 305 13.52 -21.27 12.54
C ILE A 305 14.71 -20.82 13.41
N ALA A 306 14.81 -19.52 13.72
CA ALA A 306 15.94 -18.96 14.43
C ALA A 306 15.99 -19.31 15.93
N LYS A 307 14.97 -20.02 16.47
CA LYS A 307 15.04 -20.61 17.82
C LYS A 307 15.89 -21.87 17.84
N ASP A 308 15.81 -22.65 16.77
CA ASP A 308 16.40 -24.00 16.71
C ASP A 308 17.63 -24.06 15.78
N ILE A 309 17.78 -23.09 14.88
CA ILE A 309 18.83 -23.05 13.85
C ILE A 309 19.59 -21.73 13.91
N ASN A 310 20.92 -21.82 13.90
CA ASN A 310 21.77 -20.67 13.69
C ASN A 310 21.80 -20.26 12.20
N LEU A 311 21.16 -19.14 11.87
CA LEU A 311 20.98 -18.66 10.50
C LEU A 311 22.29 -18.37 9.75
N VAL A 312 23.38 -18.07 10.48
CA VAL A 312 24.68 -17.75 9.86
C VAL A 312 25.58 -18.97 9.66
N GLU A 313 25.25 -20.12 10.25
CA GLU A 313 26.01 -21.36 10.12
C GLU A 313 25.37 -22.34 9.13
N GLU A 314 24.04 -22.29 9.00
CA GLU A 314 23.32 -23.16 8.08
C GLU A 314 23.49 -22.69 6.63
N PRO A 315 23.99 -23.54 5.70
CA PRO A 315 24.34 -23.12 4.34
C PRO A 315 23.23 -22.48 3.52
N PHE A 316 21.99 -22.97 3.63
CA PHE A 316 20.86 -22.41 2.88
C PHE A 316 20.52 -20.99 3.37
N PHE A 317 20.43 -20.76 4.67
CA PHE A 317 20.18 -19.42 5.23
C PHE A 317 21.35 -18.47 5.00
N LEU A 318 22.59 -18.94 5.10
CA LEU A 318 23.77 -18.14 4.76
C LEU A 318 23.71 -17.65 3.31
N GLN A 319 23.37 -18.53 2.36
CA GLN A 319 23.20 -18.14 0.96
C GLN A 319 22.05 -17.14 0.77
N LEU A 320 20.98 -17.27 1.54
CA LEU A 320 19.84 -16.34 1.52
C LEU A 320 20.21 -14.96 2.08
N ILE A 321 21.04 -14.90 3.13
CA ILE A 321 21.60 -13.67 3.70
C ILE A 321 22.48 -12.97 2.67
N VAL A 322 23.42 -13.69 2.06
CA VAL A 322 24.31 -13.16 1.01
C VAL A 322 23.50 -12.62 -0.17
N THR A 323 22.50 -13.36 -0.62
CA THR A 323 21.61 -12.94 -1.72
C THR A 323 20.82 -11.67 -1.34
N SER A 324 20.32 -11.61 -0.11
CA SER A 324 19.64 -10.43 0.44
C SER A 324 20.58 -9.22 0.52
N GLY A 325 21.84 -9.44 0.90
CA GLY A 325 22.89 -8.43 0.90
C GLY A 325 23.17 -7.87 -0.50
N HIS A 326 23.31 -8.74 -1.51
CA HIS A 326 23.46 -8.32 -2.90
C HIS A 326 22.28 -7.47 -3.40
N ASP A 327 21.05 -7.86 -3.09
CA ASP A 327 19.86 -7.07 -3.42
C ASP A 327 19.87 -5.69 -2.73
N CYS A 328 20.28 -5.62 -1.46
CA CYS A 328 20.44 -4.35 -0.74
C CYS A 328 21.48 -3.45 -1.38
N VAL A 329 22.68 -3.97 -1.67
CA VAL A 329 23.77 -3.22 -2.33
C VAL A 329 23.34 -2.73 -3.72
N SER A 330 22.68 -3.59 -4.51
CA SER A 330 22.13 -3.22 -5.81
C SER A 330 21.12 -2.07 -5.69
N LYS A 331 20.23 -2.11 -4.70
CA LYS A 331 19.27 -1.03 -4.42
C LYS A 331 19.93 0.26 -3.92
N PHE A 332 21.02 0.18 -3.15
CA PHE A 332 21.83 1.35 -2.80
C PHE A 332 22.40 1.99 -4.07
N GLN A 333 23.05 1.22 -4.93
CA GLN A 333 23.66 1.72 -6.16
C GLN A 333 22.60 2.32 -7.11
N GLN A 334 21.49 1.62 -7.34
CA GLN A 334 20.48 2.00 -8.33
C GLN A 334 19.52 3.10 -7.85
N ARG A 335 19.24 3.18 -6.55
CA ARG A 335 18.15 4.03 -6.02
C ARG A 335 18.53 4.84 -4.79
N ALA A 336 19.78 4.73 -4.30
CA ALA A 336 20.23 5.32 -3.04
C ALA A 336 19.28 5.01 -1.87
N LYS A 337 18.79 3.76 -1.80
CA LYS A 337 17.77 3.33 -0.81
C LYS A 337 18.38 3.17 0.59
N ILE A 338 18.79 4.25 1.25
CA ILE A 338 19.52 4.23 2.54
C ILE A 338 18.53 4.14 3.70
N LYS A 339 18.68 3.14 4.59
CA LYS A 339 17.85 3.00 5.80
C LYS A 339 18.19 4.11 6.78
N THR A 340 17.17 4.75 7.35
CA THR A 340 17.33 5.74 8.41
C THR A 340 17.11 5.13 9.79
N ASP A 341 17.45 5.88 10.83
CA ASP A 341 17.13 5.52 12.22
C ASP A 341 15.62 5.28 12.38
N LYS A 342 15.27 4.07 12.86
CA LYS A 342 13.90 3.56 12.96
C LYS A 342 13.02 4.41 13.88
N ASN A 343 13.61 5.15 14.82
CA ASN A 343 12.90 5.97 15.80
C ASN A 343 13.04 7.47 15.58
N LYS A 344 13.75 7.91 14.54
CA LYS A 344 13.85 9.33 14.14
C LYS A 344 13.19 9.64 12.80
N ALA A 345 12.97 8.65 11.94
CA ALA A 345 12.34 8.85 10.64
C ALA A 345 11.48 7.66 10.23
N ARG A 346 10.27 7.95 9.72
CA ARG A 346 9.21 6.95 9.59
C ARG A 346 8.33 7.19 8.38
N ASN A 347 7.81 6.10 7.84
CA ASN A 347 6.82 6.15 6.79
C ASN A 347 5.41 5.99 7.38
N MET A 348 4.60 7.06 7.37
CA MET A 348 3.31 7.12 8.07
C MET A 348 2.15 7.43 7.13
N PHE A 349 0.92 7.08 7.53
CA PHE A 349 -0.27 7.62 6.87
C PHE A 349 -0.46 9.09 7.24
N GLY A 350 -0.88 9.90 6.29
CA GLY A 350 -1.45 11.21 6.57
C GLY A 350 -2.96 11.09 6.77
N ILE A 351 -3.50 11.75 7.79
CA ILE A 351 -4.94 11.92 8.02
C ILE A 351 -5.23 13.37 8.42
N VAL A 352 -6.51 13.70 8.54
CA VAL A 352 -6.97 15.03 8.94
C VAL A 352 -7.35 15.07 10.42
N ASP A 353 -7.19 16.24 11.02
CA ASP A 353 -7.70 16.57 12.35
C ASP A 353 -9.22 16.81 12.31
N GLU A 354 -9.99 15.74 12.56
CA GLU A 354 -11.45 15.76 12.64
C GLU A 354 -12.00 16.49 13.88
N PHE A 355 -11.14 16.99 14.78
CA PHE A 355 -11.51 17.77 15.97
C PHE A 355 -11.25 19.28 15.80
N GLY A 356 -10.41 19.68 14.85
CA GLY A 356 -10.10 21.10 14.58
C GLY A 356 -9.27 21.77 15.67
N VAL A 357 -8.40 21.02 16.32
CA VAL A 357 -7.51 21.46 17.42
C VAL A 357 -6.10 21.85 16.96
N LEU A 358 -5.73 21.53 15.72
CA LEU A 358 -4.47 21.90 15.10
C LEU A 358 -4.63 23.20 14.28
N GLU A 359 -3.66 24.10 14.43
CA GLU A 359 -3.54 25.31 13.63
C GLU A 359 -2.66 25.09 12.39
N TYR A 360 -2.72 26.02 11.44
CA TYR A 360 -1.88 25.95 10.24
C TYR A 360 -0.39 25.91 10.59
N GLY A 361 0.35 24.98 10.00
CA GLY A 361 1.77 24.74 10.29
C GLY A 361 2.03 23.78 11.46
N GLN A 362 0.98 23.35 12.16
CA GLN A 362 1.06 22.33 13.20
C GLN A 362 0.70 20.95 12.66
N VAL A 363 1.25 19.90 13.25
CA VAL A 363 0.86 18.51 13.03
C VAL A 363 0.79 17.77 14.37
N PHE A 364 0.07 16.66 14.43
CA PHE A 364 0.18 15.72 15.55
C PHE A 364 0.84 14.43 15.09
N ILE A 365 1.84 13.96 15.85
CA ILE A 365 2.59 12.73 15.58
C ILE A 365 2.83 11.98 16.89
N GLN A 366 2.33 10.75 16.94
CA GLN A 366 2.59 9.78 17.99
C GLN A 366 2.97 8.45 17.34
N TYR A 367 4.02 7.79 17.85
CA TYR A 367 4.54 6.57 17.21
C TYR A 367 4.98 5.51 18.21
N ASN A 368 4.82 4.25 17.83
CA ASN A 368 5.30 3.10 18.59
C ASN A 368 6.76 2.81 18.26
N HIS A 369 7.61 2.53 19.24
CA HIS A 369 9.01 2.18 18.98
C HIS A 369 9.13 0.92 18.12
N ILE A 370 10.03 0.96 17.13
CA ILE A 370 10.46 -0.24 16.41
C ILE A 370 11.66 -0.77 17.19
N ASN A 371 11.45 -1.84 17.96
CA ASN A 371 12.54 -2.47 18.71
C ASN A 371 13.31 -3.45 17.82
N ASP A 372 14.63 -3.49 18.01
CA ASP A 372 15.53 -4.49 17.41
C ASP A 372 15.56 -5.79 18.22
N GLU A 373 15.05 -5.75 19.45
CA GLU A 373 15.16 -6.85 20.38
C GLU A 373 14.03 -7.89 20.25
N LYS A 374 14.50 -9.09 19.91
CA LYS A 374 13.92 -10.43 20.06
C LYS A 374 13.12 -10.91 18.86
N LEU A 375 13.21 -12.23 18.70
CA LEU A 375 12.43 -13.13 17.86
C LEU A 375 10.90 -12.88 17.88
N ASP A 376 10.39 -11.85 18.54
CA ASP A 376 9.00 -11.55 18.74
C ASP A 376 8.44 -10.60 17.66
N MET A 377 8.53 -11.03 16.40
CA MET A 377 7.76 -10.46 15.26
C MET A 377 6.26 -10.76 15.34
N THR A 378 5.75 -10.99 16.54
CA THR A 378 4.32 -10.80 16.80
C THR A 378 4.03 -9.31 16.83
N ASP A 379 2.79 -8.92 16.52
CA ASP A 379 2.19 -7.71 17.06
C ASP A 379 2.30 -7.77 18.61
N LYS A 380 3.49 -7.57 19.18
CA LYS A 380 3.73 -7.31 20.60
C LYS A 380 4.04 -5.83 20.70
N PRO A 381 3.47 -5.11 21.70
CA PRO A 381 3.86 -3.75 21.89
C PRO A 381 5.34 -3.80 22.32
N SER A 382 6.11 -2.79 21.95
CA SER A 382 7.24 -2.47 22.80
C SER A 382 6.67 -2.28 24.21
N ASN A 383 7.30 -2.84 25.26
CA ASN A 383 6.92 -2.46 26.64
C ASN A 383 7.10 -0.95 26.87
N VAL A 384 7.74 -0.26 25.93
CA VAL A 384 7.85 1.19 25.88
C VAL A 384 6.55 1.79 25.34
N PRO A 385 5.91 2.72 26.07
CA PRO A 385 4.73 3.43 25.59
C PRO A 385 5.04 4.20 24.28
N PRO A 386 4.01 4.52 23.48
CA PRO A 386 4.20 5.36 22.29
C PRO A 386 4.86 6.70 22.66
N THR A 387 5.80 7.16 21.84
CA THR A 387 6.35 8.51 21.97
C THR A 387 5.42 9.51 21.30
N ILE A 388 5.06 10.57 22.01
CA ILE A 388 4.29 11.72 21.50
C ILE A 388 5.28 12.86 21.30
N LEU A 389 5.25 13.47 20.11
CA LEU A 389 6.05 14.66 19.83
C LEU A 389 5.30 15.91 20.28
N ASP A 390 5.95 16.75 21.09
CA ASP A 390 5.43 18.04 21.50
C ASP A 390 6.49 19.13 21.29
N ASN A 391 6.02 20.30 20.83
CA ASN A 391 6.85 21.44 20.42
C ASN A 391 8.11 21.06 19.63
N THR A 392 8.01 20.06 18.75
CA THR A 392 9.15 19.46 18.05
C THR A 392 9.09 19.80 16.57
N LYS A 393 10.19 20.29 15.99
CA LYS A 393 10.29 20.50 14.54
C LYS A 393 10.39 19.16 13.82
N VAL A 394 9.50 18.95 12.85
CA VAL A 394 9.49 17.75 12.01
C VAL A 394 9.56 18.16 10.54
N VAL A 395 10.25 17.35 9.74
CA VAL A 395 10.28 17.50 8.29
C VAL A 395 9.40 16.40 7.71
N ILE A 396 8.48 16.78 6.83
CA ILE A 396 7.57 15.84 6.17
C ILE A 396 7.72 16.00 4.67
N THR A 397 7.78 14.88 3.96
CA THR A 397 7.76 14.85 2.50
C THR A 397 6.98 13.65 1.96
N LYS A 398 6.76 13.63 0.64
CA LYS A 398 6.12 12.52 -0.07
C LYS A 398 7.03 12.05 -1.19
N ASN A 399 7.02 10.75 -1.46
CA ASN A 399 7.68 10.20 -2.62
C ASN A 399 6.69 10.01 -3.79
N PRO A 400 7.07 10.35 -5.03
CA PRO A 400 8.30 11.06 -5.40
C PRO A 400 8.21 12.57 -5.08
N CYS A 401 9.32 13.15 -4.64
CA CYS A 401 9.49 14.59 -4.45
C CYS A 401 10.41 15.15 -5.54
N TYR A 402 10.11 16.35 -6.04
CA TYR A 402 10.88 16.97 -7.12
C TYR A 402 11.09 18.46 -6.91
N HIS A 403 10.08 19.16 -6.36
CA HIS A 403 10.18 20.57 -6.11
C HIS A 403 10.79 20.79 -4.72
N PRO A 404 11.64 21.82 -4.50
CA PRO A 404 12.15 22.12 -3.17
C PRO A 404 11.04 22.31 -2.12
N GLY A 405 9.87 22.80 -2.54
CA GLY A 405 8.68 22.94 -1.70
C GLY A 405 8.06 21.62 -1.23
N ASP A 406 8.42 20.48 -1.82
CA ASP A 406 7.91 19.15 -1.44
C ASP A 406 8.52 18.62 -0.13
N LEU A 407 9.52 19.32 0.42
CA LEU A 407 10.03 19.12 1.78
C LEU A 407 9.65 20.33 2.62
N ARG A 408 8.79 20.10 3.61
CA ARG A 408 8.28 21.16 4.49
C ARG A 408 8.51 20.83 5.95
N THR A 409 8.76 21.88 6.72
CA THR A 409 8.93 21.79 8.17
C THR A 409 7.64 22.20 8.86
N PHE A 410 7.24 21.41 9.86
CA PHE A 410 6.08 21.66 10.70
C PHE A 410 6.48 21.60 12.17
N ILE A 411 5.59 22.06 13.04
CA ILE A 411 5.72 21.87 14.49
C ILE A 411 4.77 20.76 14.92
N ALA A 412 5.32 19.66 15.42
CA ALA A 412 4.55 18.62 16.09
C ALA A 412 4.12 19.10 17.48
N VAL A 413 2.82 19.05 17.76
CA VAL A 413 2.22 19.50 19.02
C VAL A 413 1.34 18.42 19.62
N ASP A 414 1.36 18.29 20.95
CA ASP A 414 0.48 17.34 21.65
C ASP A 414 -0.93 17.92 21.84
N ARG A 415 -1.94 17.14 21.44
CA ARG A 415 -3.36 17.42 21.62
C ARG A 415 -4.05 16.20 22.19
N LYS A 416 -4.69 16.36 23.36
CA LYS A 416 -5.33 15.26 24.11
C LYS A 416 -6.36 14.53 23.27
N GLU A 417 -7.09 15.27 22.45
CA GLU A 417 -8.11 14.82 21.53
C GLU A 417 -7.56 13.84 20.50
N LEU A 418 -6.28 13.97 20.11
CA LEU A 418 -5.66 13.19 19.03
C LEU A 418 -4.81 12.01 19.52
N ARG A 419 -4.58 11.86 20.83
CA ARG A 419 -3.70 10.81 21.42
C ARG A 419 -4.13 9.36 21.16
N HIS A 420 -5.35 9.14 20.68
CA HIS A 420 -5.83 7.83 20.25
C HIS A 420 -5.28 7.42 18.86
N LEU A 421 -4.67 8.35 18.12
CA LEU A 421 -4.11 8.15 16.79
C LEU A 421 -2.61 7.87 16.90
N VAL A 422 -2.17 6.70 16.42
CA VAL A 422 -0.79 6.22 16.56
C VAL A 422 -0.25 5.72 15.21
N ASP A 423 1.03 5.96 14.98
CA ASP A 423 1.78 5.65 13.74
C ASP A 423 1.19 6.34 12.49
N VAL A 424 0.74 7.57 12.68
CA VAL A 424 0.15 8.45 11.65
C VAL A 424 0.58 9.90 11.87
N VAL A 425 0.48 10.70 10.81
CA VAL A 425 0.60 12.15 10.84
C VAL A 425 -0.79 12.74 10.69
N VAL A 426 -1.20 13.59 11.64
CA VAL A 426 -2.47 14.31 11.57
C VAL A 426 -2.21 15.74 11.13
N PHE A 427 -2.87 16.16 10.05
CA PHE A 427 -2.81 17.50 9.48
C PHE A 427 -4.00 18.36 9.92
N PRO A 428 -3.84 19.69 10.00
CA PRO A 428 -4.91 20.59 10.34
C PRO A 428 -5.93 20.65 9.20
N GLN A 429 -7.20 20.76 9.55
CA GLN A 429 -8.29 21.09 8.62
C GLN A 429 -8.48 22.61 8.42
N LYS A 430 -7.60 23.42 8.99
CA LYS A 430 -7.63 24.89 8.93
C LYS A 430 -6.49 25.40 8.07
N GLY A 431 -6.69 26.55 7.43
CA GLY A 431 -5.65 27.27 6.70
C GLY A 431 -6.09 27.72 5.32
N HIS A 432 -5.13 28.22 4.54
CA HIS A 432 -5.36 28.65 3.17
C HIS A 432 -5.14 27.52 2.14
N ARG A 433 -4.38 26.48 2.50
CA ARG A 433 -4.07 25.37 1.60
C ARG A 433 -3.73 24.09 2.38
N PRO A 434 -4.30 22.92 2.08
CA PRO A 434 -3.98 21.68 2.79
C PRO A 434 -2.49 21.33 2.70
N HIS A 435 -1.86 21.01 3.84
CA HIS A 435 -0.45 20.62 3.88
C HIS A 435 -0.09 19.42 2.97
N PRO A 436 -0.93 18.37 2.84
CA PRO A 436 -0.68 17.31 1.86
C PRO A 436 -0.60 17.85 0.43
N ASN A 437 -1.45 18.82 0.07
CA ASN A 437 -1.42 19.43 -1.26
C ASN A 437 -0.16 20.29 -1.48
N GLU A 438 0.40 20.88 -0.43
CA GLU A 438 1.67 21.61 -0.49
C GLU A 438 2.88 20.67 -0.65
N ILE A 439 2.72 19.38 -0.35
CA ILE A 439 3.75 18.34 -0.44
C ILE A 439 3.49 17.48 -1.68
N SER A 440 4.08 17.87 -2.82
CA SER A 440 3.93 17.16 -4.11
C SER A 440 2.48 17.04 -4.61
N GLY A 441 1.58 17.96 -4.24
CA GLY A 441 0.19 17.94 -4.70
C GLY A 441 -0.60 16.73 -4.20
N SER A 442 -0.28 16.20 -3.01
CA SER A 442 -0.87 14.98 -2.47
C SER A 442 -2.32 15.16 -2.03
N ASP A 443 -3.05 14.04 -2.08
CA ASP A 443 -4.24 13.74 -1.29
C ASP A 443 -3.89 12.83 -0.09
N LEU A 444 -4.90 12.35 0.63
CA LEU A 444 -4.76 11.51 1.83
C LEU A 444 -5.39 10.12 1.65
N ASP A 445 -5.59 9.68 0.41
CA ASP A 445 -6.26 8.40 0.10
C ASP A 445 -5.37 7.15 0.36
N GLY A 446 -4.10 7.40 0.69
CA GLY A 446 -3.14 6.46 1.23
C GLY A 446 -2.60 5.47 0.21
N ASN A 447 -2.57 5.75 -1.11
CA ASN A 447 -2.01 4.81 -2.08
C ASN A 447 -0.62 4.34 -1.63
N SER A 448 -0.22 3.14 -2.05
CA SER A 448 0.99 2.50 -1.56
C SER A 448 2.30 3.29 -1.77
N ASN A 449 2.28 4.33 -2.61
CA ASN A 449 3.38 5.27 -2.84
C ASN A 449 3.20 6.61 -2.09
N GLU A 450 2.13 6.79 -1.33
CA GLU A 450 1.67 8.08 -0.78
C GLU A 450 1.74 8.15 0.74
N ASN A 451 2.29 7.14 1.38
CA ASN A 451 2.70 7.31 2.76
C ASN A 451 3.75 8.42 2.84
N LEU A 452 3.62 9.26 3.87
CA LEU A 452 4.49 10.38 4.13
C LEU A 452 5.78 9.89 4.79
N ASN A 453 6.87 10.54 4.46
CA ASN A 453 8.21 10.27 4.98
C ASN A 453 8.62 11.31 6.00
#